data_AF-A0A354MEP0-F1
#
_entry.id   AF-A0A354MEP0-F1
#
_cell.length_a   1.000
_cell.length_b   1.000
_cell.length_c   1.000
_cell.angle_alpha   90.00
_cell.angle_beta   90.00
_cell.angle_gamma   90.00
#
_symmetry.space_group_name_H-M   'P 1'
#
loop_
_entity.id
_entity.type
_entity.pdbx_description
1 polymer ?
#
loop_
_entity_poly.entity_id
_entity_poly.type
_entity_poly.pdbx_seq_one_letter_code
_entity_poly.pdbx_strand_id
1 'polypeptide(L)'
;METFATYILSEEDWVKKLEIAYYLKKKVNIFFNNTVIFKTVLAKLFLDHTDLKLDKNLILTACVLCNCKKVDNFSDMNKVKTYAKEGAEYLKRLGFDERFCRICEQINRYSGLEPREPEADVLELVDQFGGMLLDRPERIGFKCDEALVLLEFRNLKDKNNRYLEEFKDFVNRMEAIKI
;
A
#
# COMPACT_ATOMS: atom_id res chain seq x y z
N MET A 1 -11.91 -24.42 -9.29
CA MET A 1 -10.45 -24.62 -9.19
C MET A 1 -9.93 -23.47 -8.35
N GLU A 2 -9.24 -23.75 -7.24
CA GLU A 2 -8.68 -22.70 -6.38
C GLU A 2 -7.59 -21.95 -7.16
N THR A 3 -7.73 -20.63 -7.27
CA THR A 3 -6.70 -19.75 -7.84
C THR A 3 -5.83 -19.18 -6.72
N PHE A 4 -4.65 -18.66 -7.06
CA PHE A 4 -3.82 -17.93 -6.10
C PHE A 4 -4.61 -16.79 -5.43
N ALA A 5 -5.41 -16.06 -6.22
CA ALA A 5 -6.26 -14.98 -5.71
C ALA A 5 -7.26 -15.47 -4.66
N THR A 6 -8.00 -16.55 -4.93
CA THR A 6 -8.97 -17.09 -3.95
C THR A 6 -8.28 -17.56 -2.67
N TYR A 7 -7.10 -18.18 -2.81
CA TYR A 7 -6.33 -18.69 -1.68
C TYR A 7 -5.89 -17.56 -0.75
N ILE A 8 -5.20 -16.54 -1.27
CA ILE A 8 -4.68 -15.45 -0.43
C ILE A 8 -5.78 -14.52 0.10
N LEU A 9 -6.86 -14.29 -0.65
CA LEU A 9 -8.00 -13.50 -0.18
C LEU A 9 -8.76 -14.21 0.95
N SER A 10 -8.80 -15.54 0.97
CA SER A 10 -9.47 -16.30 2.04
C SER A 10 -8.69 -16.37 3.36
N GLU A 11 -7.38 -16.06 3.33
CA GLU A 11 -6.53 -16.08 4.53
C GLU A 11 -6.73 -14.80 5.35
N GLU A 12 -7.28 -14.87 6.55
CA GLU A 12 -7.52 -13.69 7.40
C GLU A 12 -6.28 -13.28 8.22
N ASP A 13 -5.31 -14.18 8.41
CA ASP A 13 -4.07 -13.89 9.11
C ASP A 13 -3.11 -13.09 8.21
N TRP A 14 -2.95 -11.82 8.53
CA TRP A 14 -2.07 -10.91 7.78
C TRP A 14 -0.60 -11.34 7.78
N VAL A 15 -0.13 -12.05 8.82
CA VAL A 15 1.25 -12.58 8.86
C VAL A 15 1.37 -13.71 7.84
N LYS A 16 0.39 -14.60 7.77
CA LYS A 16 0.38 -15.66 6.75
C LYS A 16 0.29 -15.08 5.33
N LYS A 17 -0.43 -13.97 5.11
CA LYS A 17 -0.39 -13.26 3.81
C LYS A 17 1.02 -12.82 3.43
N LEU A 18 1.80 -12.31 4.38
CA LEU A 18 3.21 -11.95 4.16
C LEU A 18 4.05 -13.19 3.83
N GLU A 19 3.83 -14.31 4.51
CA GLU A 19 4.50 -15.58 4.20
C GLU A 19 4.16 -16.05 2.78
N ILE A 20 2.88 -16.02 2.40
CA ILE A 20 2.41 -16.39 1.07
C ILE A 20 3.10 -15.52 0.01
N ALA A 21 3.17 -14.20 0.21
CA ALA A 21 3.85 -13.30 -0.71
C ALA A 21 5.37 -13.52 -0.76
N TYR A 22 5.99 -13.85 0.37
CA TYR A 22 7.39 -14.24 0.44
C TYR A 22 7.67 -15.51 -0.38
N TYR A 23 6.81 -16.52 -0.32
CA TYR A 23 6.92 -17.71 -1.17
C TYR A 23 6.61 -17.41 -2.64
N LEU A 24 5.66 -16.52 -2.91
CA LEU A 24 5.37 -16.07 -4.27
C LEU A 24 6.61 -15.43 -4.89
N LYS A 25 7.30 -14.51 -4.17
CA LYS A 25 8.57 -13.91 -4.59
C LYS A 25 9.62 -14.95 -5.02
N LYS A 26 9.74 -16.05 -4.28
CA LYS A 26 10.69 -17.12 -4.59
C LYS A 26 10.35 -17.87 -5.88
N LYS A 27 9.07 -17.97 -6.23
CA LYS A 27 8.60 -18.69 -7.42
C LYS A 27 8.56 -17.81 -8.66
N VAL A 28 8.11 -16.58 -8.49
CA VAL A 28 7.89 -15.59 -9.54
C VAL A 28 8.47 -14.28 -9.03
N ASN A 29 9.48 -13.77 -9.74
CA ASN A 29 10.28 -12.62 -9.34
C ASN A 29 9.42 -11.34 -9.22
N ILE A 30 8.75 -11.19 -8.09
CA ILE A 30 7.93 -10.03 -7.71
C ILE A 30 8.66 -9.21 -6.66
N PHE A 31 8.35 -7.92 -6.62
CA PHE A 31 8.85 -7.04 -5.58
C PHE A 31 8.17 -7.36 -4.24
N PHE A 32 8.98 -7.81 -3.28
CA PHE A 32 8.58 -8.00 -1.90
C PHE A 32 9.81 -7.92 -0.99
N ASN A 33 9.80 -6.99 -0.04
CA ASN A 33 10.91 -6.74 0.90
C ASN A 33 10.38 -6.14 2.21
N ASN A 34 11.29 -5.74 3.10
CA ASN A 34 10.94 -5.15 4.40
C ASN A 34 10.09 -3.88 4.29
N THR A 35 10.17 -3.14 3.18
CA THR A 35 9.32 -1.95 2.97
C THR A 35 7.85 -2.33 2.78
N VAL A 36 7.58 -3.47 2.13
CA VAL A 36 6.22 -4.03 2.01
C VAL A 36 5.72 -4.45 3.38
N ILE A 37 6.53 -5.19 4.14
CA ILE A 37 6.18 -5.63 5.51
C ILE A 37 5.86 -4.43 6.40
N PHE A 38 6.73 -3.41 6.42
CA PHE A 38 6.53 -2.19 7.21
C PHE A 38 5.22 -1.48 6.86
N LYS A 39 4.94 -1.31 5.56
CA LYS A 39 3.71 -0.68 5.09
C LYS A 39 2.47 -1.50 5.43
N THR A 40 2.53 -2.83 5.31
CA THR A 40 1.42 -3.71 5.73
C THR A 40 1.16 -3.59 7.23
N VAL A 41 2.19 -3.51 8.07
CA VAL A 41 2.04 -3.29 9.53
C VAL A 41 1.41 -1.93 9.81
N LEU A 42 1.87 -0.87 9.14
CA LEU A 42 1.28 0.46 9.27
C LEU A 42 -0.21 0.48 8.88
N ALA A 43 -0.58 -0.15 7.76
CA ALA A 43 -1.98 -0.31 7.35
C ALA A 43 -2.79 -1.09 8.39
N LYS A 44 -2.23 -2.20 8.91
CA LYS A 44 -2.87 -3.01 9.94
C LYS A 44 -3.17 -2.19 11.19
N LEU A 45 -2.19 -1.43 11.68
CA LEU A 45 -2.36 -0.56 12.85
C LEU A 45 -3.40 0.52 12.59
N PHE A 46 -3.38 1.17 11.43
CA PHE A 46 -4.37 2.18 11.07
C PHE A 46 -5.79 1.60 11.07
N LEU A 47 -5.99 0.45 10.41
CA LEU A 47 -7.29 -0.24 10.34
C LEU A 47 -7.75 -0.85 11.66
N ASP A 48 -6.83 -1.13 12.60
CA ASP A 48 -7.17 -1.61 13.95
C ASP A 48 -7.67 -0.47 14.86
N HIS A 49 -7.20 0.76 14.63
CA HIS A 49 -7.45 1.91 15.50
C HIS A 49 -8.40 2.95 14.89
N THR A 50 -9.03 2.61 13.77
CA THR A 50 -10.04 3.44 13.09
C THR A 50 -11.19 2.58 12.58
N ASP A 51 -12.41 3.13 12.59
CA ASP A 51 -13.59 2.49 12.02
C ASP A 51 -13.92 3.11 10.65
N LEU A 52 -13.22 2.66 9.62
CA LEU A 52 -13.44 3.14 8.25
C LEU A 52 -14.60 2.42 7.53
N LYS A 53 -15.19 1.39 8.15
CA LYS A 53 -16.20 0.50 7.54
C LYS A 53 -15.77 -0.08 6.18
N LEU A 54 -14.49 -0.42 6.05
CA LEU A 54 -13.90 -1.03 4.86
C LEU A 54 -13.51 -2.49 5.12
N ASP A 55 -13.39 -3.26 4.04
CA ASP A 55 -12.87 -4.62 4.10
C ASP A 55 -11.36 -4.60 4.38
N LYS A 56 -11.02 -4.82 5.64
CA LYS A 56 -9.64 -4.86 6.12
C LYS A 56 -8.83 -5.99 5.50
N ASN A 57 -9.44 -7.17 5.28
CA ASN A 57 -8.76 -8.30 4.69
C ASN A 57 -8.37 -8.01 3.23
N LEU A 58 -9.28 -7.38 2.48
CA LEU A 58 -9.04 -6.88 1.12
C LEU A 58 -7.89 -5.86 1.09
N ILE A 59 -7.92 -4.85 1.97
CA ILE A 59 -6.89 -3.80 2.03
C ILE A 59 -5.52 -4.40 2.36
N LEU A 60 -5.43 -5.28 3.37
CA LEU A 60 -4.16 -5.89 3.76
C LEU A 60 -3.60 -6.79 2.66
N THR A 61 -4.46 -7.53 1.95
CA THR A 61 -4.04 -8.30 0.77
C THR A 61 -3.51 -7.36 -0.31
N ALA A 62 -4.18 -6.24 -0.56
CA ALA A 62 -3.73 -5.25 -1.52
C ALA A 62 -2.38 -4.65 -1.10
N CYS A 63 -2.19 -4.20 0.15
CA CYS A 63 -0.91 -3.67 0.68
C CYS A 63 0.28 -4.60 0.40
N VAL A 64 0.06 -5.92 0.53
CA VAL A 64 1.08 -6.94 0.32
C VAL A 64 1.47 -7.08 -1.17
N LEU A 65 0.54 -6.85 -2.10
CA LEU A 65 0.68 -7.24 -3.51
C LEU A 65 0.73 -6.08 -4.51
N CYS A 66 0.18 -4.91 -4.19
CA CYS A 66 0.00 -3.79 -5.12
C CYS A 66 1.34 -3.27 -5.70
N ASN A 67 2.43 -3.43 -4.96
CA ASN A 67 3.78 -3.05 -5.39
C ASN A 67 4.53 -4.19 -6.12
N CYS A 68 3.91 -5.32 -6.47
CA CYS A 68 4.60 -6.54 -6.96
C CYS A 68 5.44 -6.36 -8.24
N LYS A 69 5.23 -5.29 -9.02
CA LYS A 69 6.03 -4.92 -10.21
C LYS A 69 6.87 -3.66 -10.04
N LYS A 70 6.96 -3.14 -8.82
CA LYS A 70 7.82 -1.99 -8.50
C LYS A 70 9.27 -2.32 -8.80
N VAL A 71 10.00 -1.31 -9.30
CA VAL A 71 11.43 -1.38 -9.54
C VAL A 71 12.19 -0.55 -8.50
N ASP A 72 13.38 -1.00 -8.12
CA ASP A 72 14.24 -0.29 -7.18
C ASP A 72 14.95 0.92 -7.81
N ASN A 73 15.09 0.93 -9.14
CA ASN A 73 15.72 2.03 -9.86
C ASN A 73 14.68 3.10 -10.28
N PHE A 74 14.67 4.22 -9.55
CA PHE A 74 13.80 5.38 -9.80
C PHE A 74 14.32 6.32 -10.90
N SER A 75 15.43 6.02 -11.57
CA SER A 75 15.93 6.85 -12.68
C SER A 75 15.02 6.79 -13.91
N ASP A 76 14.22 5.73 -14.04
CA ASP A 76 13.26 5.56 -15.12
C ASP A 76 11.87 6.03 -14.70
N MET A 77 11.58 7.29 -15.00
CA MET A 77 10.29 7.93 -14.70
C MET A 77 9.09 7.23 -15.34
N ASN A 78 9.28 6.48 -16.44
CA ASN A 78 8.18 5.74 -17.04
C ASN A 78 7.79 4.56 -16.16
N LYS A 79 8.78 3.79 -15.68
CA LYS A 79 8.51 2.67 -14.75
C LYS A 79 7.87 3.13 -13.45
N VAL A 80 8.26 4.29 -12.93
CA VAL A 80 7.62 4.90 -11.74
C VAL A 80 6.13 5.18 -11.98
N LYS A 81 5.74 5.54 -13.21
CA LYS A 81 4.34 5.81 -13.57
C LYS A 81 3.55 4.55 -13.91
N THR A 82 4.19 3.51 -14.46
CA THR A 82 3.49 2.33 -14.99
C THR A 82 3.46 1.13 -14.05
N TYR A 83 4.33 1.05 -13.04
CA TYR A 83 4.44 -0.18 -12.22
C TYR A 83 3.12 -0.61 -11.56
N ALA A 84 2.27 0.34 -11.15
CA ALA A 84 1.00 0.03 -10.50
C ALA A 84 0.01 -0.61 -11.48
N LYS A 85 -0.04 -0.10 -12.71
CA LYS A 85 -0.83 -0.68 -13.80
C LYS A 85 -0.31 -2.05 -14.21
N GLU A 86 1.00 -2.18 -14.41
CA GLU A 86 1.64 -3.47 -14.73
C GLU A 86 1.43 -4.50 -13.62
N GLY A 87 1.45 -4.06 -12.36
CA GLY A 87 1.11 -4.86 -11.19
C GLY A 87 -0.33 -5.35 -11.22
N ALA A 88 -1.29 -4.47 -11.46
CA ALA A 88 -2.71 -4.82 -11.58
C ALA A 88 -2.97 -5.82 -12.72
N GLU A 89 -2.36 -5.62 -13.89
CA GLU A 89 -2.44 -6.57 -15.01
C GLU A 89 -1.84 -7.94 -14.67
N TYR A 90 -0.74 -7.95 -13.90
CA TYR A 90 -0.16 -9.19 -13.40
C TYR A 90 -1.07 -9.90 -12.41
N LEU A 91 -1.70 -9.16 -11.48
CA LEU A 91 -2.65 -9.70 -10.52
C LEU A 91 -3.90 -10.27 -11.22
N LYS A 92 -4.41 -9.61 -12.27
CA LYS A 92 -5.50 -10.15 -13.10
C LYS A 92 -5.16 -11.54 -13.66
N ARG A 93 -3.91 -11.75 -14.11
CA ARG A 93 -3.44 -13.08 -14.57
C ARG A 93 -3.33 -14.13 -13.47
N LEU A 94 -3.19 -13.72 -12.21
CA LEU A 94 -3.22 -14.61 -11.03
C LEU A 94 -4.63 -14.94 -10.55
N GLY A 95 -5.66 -14.41 -11.22
CA GLY A 95 -7.07 -14.70 -10.97
C GLY A 95 -7.77 -13.72 -10.04
N PHE A 96 -7.18 -12.55 -9.78
CA PHE A 96 -7.87 -11.48 -9.03
C PHE A 96 -8.94 -10.82 -9.91
N ASP A 97 -10.04 -10.40 -9.27
CA ASP A 97 -11.13 -9.71 -9.96
C ASP A 97 -10.75 -8.28 -10.37
N GLU A 98 -11.61 -7.66 -11.17
CA GLU A 98 -11.34 -6.32 -11.71
C GLU A 98 -11.31 -5.24 -10.62
N ARG A 99 -12.11 -5.40 -9.56
CA ARG A 99 -12.17 -4.44 -8.46
C ARG A 99 -10.87 -4.45 -7.66
N PHE A 100 -10.36 -5.63 -7.29
CA PHE A 100 -9.08 -5.75 -6.59
C PHE A 100 -7.93 -5.20 -7.41
N CYS A 101 -7.91 -5.49 -8.72
CA CYS A 101 -6.90 -4.96 -9.62
C CYS A 101 -6.95 -3.42 -9.70
N ARG A 102 -8.17 -2.84 -9.77
CA ARG A 102 -8.39 -1.40 -9.73
C ARG A 102 -7.88 -0.76 -8.43
N ILE A 103 -8.18 -1.37 -7.27
CA ILE A 103 -7.64 -0.93 -5.96
C ILE A 103 -6.11 -0.87 -6.00
N CYS A 104 -5.47 -1.94 -6.50
CA CYS A 104 -4.01 -2.02 -6.57
C CYS A 104 -3.38 -0.99 -7.52
N GLU A 105 -4.00 -0.75 -8.69
CA GLU A 105 -3.53 0.26 -9.64
C GLU A 105 -3.63 1.68 -9.06
N GLN A 106 -4.65 1.93 -8.22
CA GLN A 106 -4.93 3.23 -7.61
C GLN A 106 -4.11 3.54 -6.34
N ILE A 107 -3.12 2.71 -5.98
CA ILE A 107 -2.14 3.01 -4.91
C ILE A 107 -1.44 4.36 -5.11
N ASN A 108 -1.33 4.81 -6.35
CA ASN A 108 -0.93 6.16 -6.71
C ASN A 108 -1.91 6.74 -7.76
N ARG A 109 -1.68 7.99 -8.16
CA ARG A 109 -2.58 8.72 -9.06
C ARG A 109 -2.08 8.78 -10.51
N TYR A 110 -1.00 8.09 -10.87
CA TYR A 110 -0.41 8.20 -12.21
C TYR A 110 -1.29 7.64 -13.33
N SER A 111 -2.12 6.63 -13.05
CA SER A 111 -3.04 6.06 -14.06
C SER A 111 -4.24 6.97 -14.37
N GLY A 112 -4.58 7.91 -13.47
CA GLY A 112 -5.74 8.78 -13.62
C GLY A 112 -7.09 8.05 -13.54
N LEU A 113 -7.12 6.79 -13.06
CA LEU A 113 -8.37 6.03 -12.95
C LEU A 113 -9.33 6.65 -11.92
N GLU A 114 -10.52 7.01 -12.39
CA GLU A 114 -11.60 7.56 -11.57
C GLU A 114 -12.93 6.81 -11.83
N PRO A 115 -13.85 6.74 -10.85
CA PRO A 115 -13.68 7.17 -9.45
C PRO A 115 -12.66 6.31 -8.68
N ARG A 116 -12.00 6.88 -7.67
CA ARG A 116 -11.13 6.12 -6.76
C ARG A 116 -11.93 5.17 -5.86
N GLU A 117 -11.50 3.92 -5.76
CA GLU A 117 -11.96 2.97 -4.74
C GLU A 117 -11.55 3.49 -3.35
N PRO A 118 -12.42 3.45 -2.34
CA PRO A 118 -12.09 3.91 -0.99
C PRO A 118 -10.84 3.21 -0.41
N GLU A 119 -10.71 1.89 -0.61
CA GLU A 119 -9.54 1.12 -0.17
C GLU A 119 -8.23 1.66 -0.74
N ALA A 120 -8.25 2.19 -1.96
CA ALA A 120 -7.06 2.75 -2.59
C ALA A 120 -6.58 4.05 -1.94
N ASP A 121 -7.46 4.81 -1.29
CA ASP A 121 -7.08 5.99 -0.51
C ASP A 121 -6.30 5.60 0.74
N VAL A 122 -6.63 4.47 1.36
CA VAL A 122 -5.84 3.88 2.46
C VAL A 122 -4.46 3.44 1.97
N LEU A 123 -4.41 2.76 0.81
CA LEU A 123 -3.14 2.32 0.22
C LEU A 123 -2.22 3.50 -0.11
N GLU A 124 -2.77 4.59 -0.65
CA GLU A 124 -2.01 5.79 -0.99
C GLU A 124 -1.38 6.43 0.26
N LEU A 125 -2.15 6.59 1.34
CA LEU A 125 -1.66 7.16 2.61
C LEU A 125 -0.51 6.32 3.17
N VAL A 126 -0.72 5.01 3.28
CA VAL A 126 0.27 4.08 3.85
C VAL A 126 1.52 4.00 2.96
N ASP A 127 1.37 3.97 1.63
CA ASP A 127 2.50 3.88 0.72
C ASP A 127 3.39 5.13 0.76
N GLN A 128 2.76 6.31 0.75
CA GLN A 128 3.45 7.59 0.77
C GLN A 128 4.06 7.89 2.15
N PHE A 129 3.26 7.81 3.22
CA PHE A 129 3.74 8.07 4.58
C PHE A 129 4.78 7.04 5.01
N GLY A 130 4.48 5.75 4.86
CA GLY A 130 5.42 4.70 5.20
C GLY A 130 6.70 4.76 4.35
N GLY A 131 6.60 5.20 3.10
CA GLY A 131 7.75 5.45 2.24
C GLY A 131 8.66 6.59 2.71
N MET A 132 8.12 7.57 3.46
CA MET A 132 8.86 8.70 4.02
C MET A 132 9.62 8.33 5.29
N LEU A 133 9.05 7.47 6.14
CA LEU A 133 9.66 7.04 7.41
C LEU A 133 10.87 6.11 7.24
N LEU A 134 11.01 5.48 6.08
CA LEU A 134 12.10 4.55 5.82
C LEU A 134 13.38 5.24 5.33
N ASP A 135 14.51 4.82 5.88
CA ASP A 135 15.83 5.11 5.34
C ASP A 135 15.99 4.56 3.91
N ARG A 136 16.73 5.31 3.11
CA ARG A 136 17.15 4.94 1.76
C ARG A 136 18.64 5.22 1.61
N PRO A 137 19.34 4.59 0.64
CA PRO A 137 20.76 4.86 0.41
C PRO A 137 21.09 6.36 0.28
N GLU A 138 20.18 7.14 -0.28
CA GLU A 138 20.32 8.56 -0.53
C GLU A 138 19.76 9.50 0.55
N ARG A 139 18.97 9.00 1.52
CA ARG A 139 18.35 9.84 2.57
C ARG A 139 17.95 9.07 3.82
N ILE A 140 17.99 9.76 4.96
CA ILE A 140 17.42 9.26 6.20
C ILE A 140 15.88 9.37 6.14
N GLY A 141 15.19 8.50 6.87
CA GLY A 141 13.76 8.56 7.11
C GLY A 141 13.34 9.86 7.79
N PHE A 142 12.19 10.37 7.40
CA PHE A 142 11.61 11.56 8.02
C PHE A 142 11.04 11.21 9.40
N LYS A 143 11.02 12.19 10.31
CA LYS A 143 10.22 12.10 11.54
C LYS A 143 8.73 12.09 11.19
N CYS A 144 7.87 11.55 12.05
CA CYS A 144 6.44 11.42 11.73
C CYS A 144 5.75 12.77 11.54
N ASP A 145 6.06 13.76 12.39
CA ASP A 145 5.54 15.12 12.29
C ASP A 145 5.89 15.77 10.93
N GLU A 146 7.15 15.68 10.52
CA GLU A 146 7.61 16.14 9.20
C GLU A 146 6.94 15.35 8.06
N ALA A 147 6.84 14.03 8.20
CA ALA A 147 6.21 13.17 7.21
C ALA A 147 4.71 13.49 7.04
N LEU A 148 3.98 13.83 8.10
CA LEU A 148 2.58 14.26 8.01
C LEU A 148 2.44 15.58 7.27
N VAL A 149 3.28 16.57 7.58
CA VAL A 149 3.30 17.87 6.87
C VAL A 149 3.57 17.66 5.38
N LEU A 150 4.56 16.83 5.03
CA LEU A 150 4.87 16.52 3.64
C LEU A 150 3.76 15.72 2.94
N LEU A 151 3.07 14.83 3.66
CA LEU A 151 1.95 14.07 3.12
C LEU A 151 0.82 15.02 2.69
N GLU A 152 0.39 15.91 3.58
CA GLU A 152 -0.73 16.82 3.37
C GLU A 152 -0.40 17.94 2.38
N PHE A 153 0.68 18.69 2.64
CA PHE A 153 0.94 19.95 1.94
C PHE A 153 1.80 19.80 0.69
N ARG A 154 2.41 18.63 0.46
CA ARG A 154 3.21 18.35 -0.75
C ARG A 154 2.64 17.20 -1.56
N ASN A 155 2.52 16.01 -0.98
CA ASN A 155 2.21 14.83 -1.78
C ASN A 155 0.72 14.76 -2.17
N LEU A 156 -0.18 15.10 -1.24
CA LEU A 156 -1.63 15.15 -1.43
C LEU A 156 -2.17 16.57 -1.60
N LYS A 157 -1.28 17.53 -1.89
CA LYS A 157 -1.68 18.91 -2.13
C LYS A 157 -2.73 18.96 -3.25
N ASP A 158 -3.86 19.58 -2.95
CA ASP A 158 -5.02 19.72 -3.85
C ASP A 158 -5.60 18.36 -4.31
N LYS A 159 -5.34 17.28 -3.57
CA LYS A 159 -5.88 15.94 -3.82
C LYS A 159 -6.85 15.57 -2.71
N ASN A 160 -8.04 15.14 -3.11
CA ASN A 160 -8.99 14.55 -2.17
C ASN A 160 -8.56 13.12 -1.82
N ASN A 161 -8.32 12.86 -0.54
CA ASN A 161 -8.16 11.53 0.03
C ASN A 161 -9.14 11.42 1.20
N ARG A 162 -10.03 10.42 1.15
CA ARG A 162 -11.18 10.30 2.07
C ARG A 162 -10.79 10.14 3.54
N TYR A 163 -9.57 9.68 3.81
CA TYR A 163 -9.15 9.23 5.14
C TYR A 163 -7.93 9.98 5.65
N LEU A 164 -7.56 11.10 5.03
CA LEU A 164 -6.37 11.85 5.40
C LEU A 164 -6.45 12.38 6.85
N GLU A 165 -7.60 12.92 7.26
CA GLU A 165 -7.78 13.45 8.61
C GLU A 165 -7.78 12.33 9.65
N GLU A 166 -8.51 11.24 9.42
CA GLU A 166 -8.49 10.06 10.28
C GLU A 166 -7.09 9.44 10.40
N PHE A 167 -6.30 9.47 9.32
CA PHE A 167 -4.93 9.01 9.31
C PHE A 167 -4.00 9.92 10.11
N LYS A 168 -4.13 11.25 9.97
CA LYS A 168 -3.39 12.23 10.79
C LYS A 168 -3.69 12.04 12.28
N ASP A 169 -4.96 11.90 12.64
CA ASP A 169 -5.38 11.63 14.02
C ASP A 169 -4.83 10.30 14.55
N PHE A 170 -4.84 9.26 13.72
CA PHE A 170 -4.21 7.98 14.05
C PHE A 170 -2.72 8.14 14.35
N VAL A 171 -1.95 8.77 13.46
CA VAL A 171 -0.50 8.94 13.64
C VAL A 171 -0.20 9.74 14.91
N ASN A 172 -0.89 10.86 15.13
CA ASN A 172 -0.71 11.70 16.32
C ASN A 172 -1.01 10.93 17.62
N ARG A 173 -2.07 10.11 17.64
CA ARG A 173 -2.37 9.27 18.81
C ARG A 173 -1.29 8.23 19.06
N MET A 174 -0.80 7.57 18.00
CA MET A 174 0.24 6.55 18.12
C MET A 174 1.57 7.14 18.61
N GLU A 175 1.94 8.34 18.17
CA GLU A 175 3.15 9.04 18.67
C GLU A 175 3.03 9.49 20.13
N ALA A 176 1.81 9.82 20.58
CA ALA A 176 1.56 10.22 21.97
C ALA A 176 1.61 9.03 22.95
N ILE A 177 1.60 7.79 22.48
CA ILE A 177 1.78 6.60 23.31
C ILE A 177 3.24 6.57 23.77
N LYS A 178 3.48 7.07 24.98
CA LYS A 178 4.77 6.92 25.67
C LYS A 178 4.90 5.47 26.11
N ILE A 179 5.97 4.80 25.67
CA ILE A 179 6.45 3.53 26.21
C ILE A 179 7.50 3.85 27.29
#